data_AF-W7JE40-F1
#
_entry.id   AF-W7JE40-F1
#
_cell.length_a   1.000
_cell.length_b   1.000
_cell.length_c   1.000
_cell.angle_alpha   90.00
_cell.angle_beta   90.00
_cell.angle_gamma   90.00
#
_symmetry.space_group_name_H-M   'P 1'
#
loop_
_entity.id
_entity.type
_entity.pdbx_description
1 polymer ?
#
loop_
_entity_poly.entity_id
_entity_poly.type
_entity_poly.pdbx_seq_one_letter_code
_entity_poly.pdbx_strand_id
1 'polypeptide(L)' 'MATQYISQDKLLDYNNITNIYNITDEIGCSMVGMPGDCLSMVYKARSEASEFLYSNGYNVNAETLCRNICDKIQTTRLQ' A
#
# COMPACT_ATOMS: atom_id res chain seq x y z
N MET A 1 13.07 -6.36 -2.97
CA MET A 1 12.49 -5.74 -1.76
C MET A 1 12.33 -6.85 -0.74
N ALA A 2 13.07 -6.83 0.37
CA ALA A 2 12.97 -7.85 1.41
C ALA A 2 12.30 -7.22 2.64
N THR A 3 11.10 -7.68 2.97
CA THR A 3 10.38 -7.28 4.19
C THR A 3 10.66 -8.29 5.30
N GLN A 4 11.09 -7.83 6.48
CA GLN A 4 11.32 -8.69 7.64
C GLN A 4 10.02 -8.81 8.44
N TYR A 5 9.44 -10.01 8.46
CA TYR A 5 8.28 -10.35 9.28
C TYR A 5 8.77 -10.89 10.64
N ILE A 6 8.48 -10.15 11.72
CA ILE A 6 8.71 -10.61 13.09
C ILE A 6 7.64 -11.64 13.41
N SER A 7 8.06 -12.90 13.50
CA SER A 7 7.20 -14.09 13.57
C SER A 7 6.19 -14.03 14.71
N GLN A 8 4.90 -13.88 14.39
CA GLN A 8 3.81 -14.06 15.34
C GLN A 8 3.24 -15.48 15.24
N ASP A 9 3.86 -16.37 16.03
CA ASP A 9 3.43 -17.71 16.46
C ASP A 9 3.04 -18.78 15.42
N LYS A 10 3.16 -20.04 15.84
CA LYS A 10 3.59 -21.22 15.08
C LYS A 10 2.52 -21.91 14.20
N LEU A 11 1.44 -21.24 13.79
CA LEU A 11 0.33 -21.88 13.06
C LEU A 11 -0.23 -21.13 11.84
N LEU A 12 0.39 -20.02 11.42
CA LEU A 12 -0.01 -19.35 10.17
C LEU A 12 0.89 -19.77 9.01
N ASP A 13 0.28 -20.29 7.95
CA ASP A 13 0.96 -20.60 6.68
C ASP A 13 1.63 -19.33 6.14
N TYR A 14 2.97 -19.32 6.25
CA TYR A 14 3.83 -18.18 5.89
C TYR A 14 3.75 -17.82 4.39
N ASN A 15 3.21 -18.70 3.56
CA ASN A 15 3.02 -18.43 2.13
C ASN A 15 1.84 -17.49 1.85
N ASN A 16 0.85 -17.40 2.75
CA ASN A 16 -0.32 -16.54 2.54
C ASN A 16 -0.23 -15.16 3.21
N ILE A 17 0.69 -14.95 4.15
CA ILE A 17 0.93 -13.64 4.77
C ILE A 17 1.96 -12.87 3.94
N THR A 18 1.66 -12.64 2.67
CA THR A 18 2.50 -11.80 1.83
C THR A 18 1.93 -10.38 1.90
N ASN A 19 2.55 -9.47 2.66
CA ASN A 19 2.14 -8.06 2.73
C ASN A 19 2.45 -7.26 1.43
N ILE A 20 2.48 -7.94 0.28
CA ILE A 20 2.68 -7.37 -1.03
C ILE A 20 1.31 -7.21 -1.67
N TYR A 21 0.96 -5.97 -1.98
CA TYR A 21 -0.33 -5.60 -2.53
C TYR A 21 -0.13 -4.92 -3.88
N ASN A 22 -0.84 -5.39 -4.91
CA ASN A 22 -0.87 -4.68 -6.19
C ASN A 22 -1.81 -3.48 -6.12
N ILE A 23 -1.33 -2.31 -6.53
CA ILE A 23 -2.13 -1.08 -6.57
C ILE A 23 -2.61 -0.84 -8.01
N THR A 24 -1.71 -0.94 -8.97
CA THR A 24 -1.99 -0.94 -10.41
C THR A 24 -1.28 -2.13 -11.07
N ASP A 25 -1.50 -2.36 -12.36
CA ASP A 25 -0.84 -3.43 -13.11
C ASP A 25 0.69 -3.32 -13.09
N GLU A 26 1.21 -2.08 -13.09
CA GLU A 26 2.64 -1.78 -13.10
C GLU A 26 3.25 -1.53 -11.71
N ILE A 27 2.43 -1.23 -10.69
CA ILE A 27 2.91 -0.80 -9.36
C ILE A 27 2.44 -1.73 -8.25
N GLY A 28 3.41 -2.34 -7.58
CA GLY A 28 3.24 -3.09 -6.33
C GLY A 28 3.70 -2.30 -5.10
N CYS A 29 2.99 -2.46 -3.99
CA CYS A 29 3.32 -1.86 -2.69
C CYS A 29 3.52 -2.95 -1.64
N SER A 30 4.62 -2.90 -0.90
CA SER A 30 4.85 -3.73 0.28
C SER A 30 4.62 -2.89 1.53
N MET A 31 3.67 -3.28 2.37
CA MET A 31 3.38 -2.56 3.62
C MET A 31 3.80 -3.39 4.84
N VAL A 32 4.35 -2.73 5.86
CA VAL A 32 4.77 -3.41 7.10
C VAL A 32 4.06 -2.74 8.27
N GLY A 33 3.36 -3.52 9.08
CA GLY A 33 2.58 -3.02 10.19
C GLY A 33 1.40 -3.93 10.53
N MET A 34 0.40 -3.34 11.19
CA MET A 34 -0.82 -4.04 11.56
C MET A 34 -1.70 -4.26 10.31
N PRO A 35 -2.21 -5.48 10.05
CA PRO A 35 -2.87 -5.82 8.79
C PRO A 35 -4.11 -4.95 8.48
N GLY A 36 -4.86 -4.52 9.50
CA GLY A 36 -6.01 -3.62 9.32
C GLY A 36 -5.62 -2.23 8.80
N ASP A 37 -4.48 -1.71 9.27
CA ASP A 37 -3.96 -0.42 8.84
C ASP A 37 -3.36 -0.54 7.42
N CYS A 38 -2.62 -1.63 7.17
CA CYS A 38 -2.07 -1.93 5.85
C CYS A 38 -3.17 -2.02 4.78
N LEU A 39 -4.24 -2.76 5.04
CA LEU A 39 -5.38 -2.86 4.12
C LEU A 39 -6.00 -1.48 3.87
N SER A 40 -6.25 -0.71 4.92
CA SER A 40 -6.83 0.63 4.82
C SER A 40 -5.97 1.58 3.98
N MET A 41 -4.64 1.53 4.13
CA MET A 41 -3.70 2.31 3.31
C MET A 41 -3.69 1.86 1.85
N VAL A 42 -3.68 0.55 1.59
CA VAL A 42 -3.73 0.00 0.22
C VAL A 42 -5.02 0.40 -0.49
N TYR A 43 -6.16 0.38 0.20
CA TYR A 43 -7.43 0.84 -0.35
C TYR A 43 -7.40 2.33 -0.71
N LYS A 44 -6.86 3.18 0.18
CA LYS A 44 -6.68 4.62 -0.09
C LYS A 44 -5.81 4.84 -1.32
N ALA A 45 -4.67 4.16 -1.39
CA ALA A 45 -3.73 4.26 -2.49
C ALA A 45 -4.31 3.80 -3.84
N ARG A 46 -5.14 2.74 -3.85
CA ARG A 46 -5.89 2.32 -5.05
C ARG A 46 -6.90 3.36 -5.51
N SER A 47 -7.63 3.96 -4.57
CA SER A 47 -8.60 5.01 -4.88
C SER A 47 -7.91 6.20 -5.55
N GLU A 48 -6.78 6.64 -5.01
CA GLU A 48 -5.99 7.74 -5.58
C GLU A 48 -5.42 7.42 -6.95
N ALA A 49 -4.90 6.21 -7.14
CA ALA A 49 -4.38 5.79 -8.44
C ALA A 49 -5.50 5.77 -9.50
N SER A 50 -6.70 5.32 -9.13
CA SER A 50 -7.86 5.33 -10.02
C SER A 50 -8.34 6.75 -10.35
N GLU A 51 -8.36 7.64 -9.36
CA GLU A 51 -8.78 9.03 -9.53
C GLU A 51 -7.78 9.81 -10.39
N PHE A 52 -6.48 9.54 -10.22
CA PHE A 52 -5.43 10.10 -11.05
C PHE A 52 -5.55 9.61 -12.50
N LEU A 53 -5.78 8.31 -12.73
CA LEU A 53 -6.01 7.77 -14.06
C LEU A 53 -7.22 8.43 -14.73
N TYR A 54 -8.30 8.64 -13.97
CA TYR A 54 -9.52 9.29 -14.47
C TYR A 54 -9.29 10.76 -14.84
N SER A 55 -8.57 11.52 -14.01
CA SER A 55 -8.38 12.96 -14.23
C SER A 55 -7.29 13.29 -15.24
N ASN A 56 -6.20 12.53 -15.26
CA ASN A 56 -5.03 12.80 -16.10
C ASN A 56 -5.01 11.97 -17.39
N GLY A 57 -5.78 10.88 -17.46
CA GLY A 57 -5.88 10.04 -18.66
C GLY A 57 -4.63 9.16 -18.92
N TYR A 58 -3.70 9.09 -17.97
CA TYR A 58 -2.51 8.24 -18.04
C TYR A 58 -2.21 7.59 -16.68
N ASN A 59 -1.42 6.51 -16.70
CA ASN A 59 -1.07 5.77 -15.49
C ASN A 59 -0.24 6.64 -14.52
N VAL A 60 -0.56 6.55 -13.23
CA VAL A 60 0.17 7.32 -12.21
C VAL A 60 1.62 6.83 -12.12
N ASN A 61 2.57 7.77 -12.10
CA ASN A 61 3.97 7.43 -11.85
C ASN A 61 4.17 7.02 -10.39
N ALA A 62 5.06 6.05 -10.13
CA ALA A 62 5.32 5.54 -8.77
C ALA A 62 5.76 6.66 -7.80
N GLU A 63 6.55 7.63 -8.27
CA GLU A 63 6.99 8.79 -7.49
C GLU A 63 5.83 9.71 -7.06
N THR A 64 4.90 9.99 -7.98
CA THR A 64 3.75 10.87 -7.74
C THR A 64 2.77 10.20 -6.79
N LEU A 65 2.48 8.91 -7.03
CA LEU A 65 1.64 8.10 -6.17
C LEU A 65 2.22 8.03 -4.75
N CYS A 66 3.52 7.77 -4.61
CA CYS A 66 4.16 7.68 -3.31
C CYS A 66 4.10 9.00 -2.54
N ARG A 67 4.24 10.14 -3.21
CA ARG A 67 4.16 11.47 -2.58
C ARG A 67 2.75 11.77 -2.07
N ASN A 68 1.72 11.47 -2.87
CA ASN A 68 0.33 11.70 -2.48
C ASN A 68 -0.09 10.78 -1.31
N ILE A 69 0.30 9.49 -1.36
CA ILE A 69 0.07 8.56 -0.24
C ILE A 69 0.79 9.03 1.03
N CYS A 70 2.05 9.49 0.91
CA CYS A 70 2.82 9.95 2.05
C CYS A 70 2.16 11.16 2.74
N ASP A 71 1.61 12.10 1.96
CA ASP A 71 0.88 13.27 2.47
C ASP A 71 -0.36 12.86 3.29
N LYS A 72 -1.12 11.86 2.79
CA LYS A 72 -2.28 11.32 3.51
C LYS A 72 -1.92 10.55 4.77
N ILE A 73 -0.83 9.78 4.74
CA ILE A 73 -0.35 9.03 5.90
C ILE A 73 0.14 10.00 6.99
N GLN A 74 0.86 11.07 6.60
CA GLN A 74 1.34 12.08 7.54
C GLN A 74 0.18 12.73 8.30
N THR A 75 -0.91 13.05 7.62
CA THR A 75 -2.09 13.66 8.26
C THR A 75 -2.85 12.69 9.17
N THR A 76 -2.93 11.40 8.80
CA THR A 76 -3.63 10.37 9.60
C THR A 76 -2.94 10.11 10.95
N ARG A 77 -1.64 10.38 11.09
CA ARG A 77 -0.88 10.19 12.35
C ARG A 77 -1.10 11.30 13.38
N LEU A 78 -1.79 12.39 13.02
CA LEU A 78 -2.03 13.56 13.87
C LEU A 78 -3.46 13.61 14.47
N GLN A 79 -4.25 12.55 14.36
CA GLN A 79 -5.56 12.40 15.01
C GLN A 79 -5.52 11.26 16.03
#